data_AF-A0A177FVU5-F1
#
_entry.id   AF-A0A177FVU5-F1
#
_cell.length_a   1.000
_cell.length_b   1.000
_cell.length_c   1.000
_cell.angle_alpha   90.00
_cell.angle_beta   90.00
_cell.angle_gamma   90.00
#
_symmetry.space_group_name_H-M   'P 1'
#
loop_
_entity.id
_entity.type
_entity.pdbx_description
1 polymer ?
#
loop_
_entity_poly.entity_id
_entity_poly.type
_entity_poly.pdbx_seq_one_letter_code
_entity_poly.pdbx_strand_id
1 'polypeptide(L)' 'MLLEHYYLPGDLESQIEAFVENYNQRRYHESLNNLTPADVWFGRGQTILLERERIKRATIQKRRLLHQQRAA' A
#
# COMPACT_ATOMS: atom_id res chain seq x y z
N MET A 1 36.43 20.27 -10.30
CA MET A 1 35.09 19.91 -9.76
C MET A 1 35.30 19.42 -8.35
N LEU A 2 34.97 20.24 -7.35
CA LEU A 2 34.96 19.82 -5.96
C LEU A 2 33.64 19.09 -5.73
N LEU A 3 33.68 17.84 -5.31
CA LEU A 3 32.48 17.08 -4.97
C LEU A 3 32.02 17.57 -3.59
N GLU A 4 31.05 18.48 -3.60
CA GLU A 4 30.44 19.06 -2.40
C GLU A 4 29.70 17.95 -1.63
N HIS A 5 30.39 17.28 -0.70
CA HIS A 5 29.77 16.39 0.27
C HIS A 5 29.36 17.18 1.52
N TYR A 6 28.47 18.16 1.36
CA TYR A 6 27.76 18.74 2.50
C TYR A 6 26.59 17.81 2.88
N TYR A 7 26.91 16.73 3.59
CA TYR A 7 25.90 16.05 4.39
C TYR A 7 26.05 16.56 5.82
N LEU A 8 25.07 17.33 6.30
CA LEU A 8 24.97 17.55 7.74
C LEU A 8 24.78 16.18 8.40
N PRO A 9 25.46 15.87 9.52
CA PRO A 9 25.38 14.54 10.15
C PRO A 9 23.94 14.06 10.38
N GLY A 10 23.01 14.97 10.67
CA GLY A 10 21.59 14.65 10.88
C GLY A 10 20.75 14.47 9.60
N ASP A 11 21.24 14.86 8.42
CA ASP A 11 20.47 14.76 7.17
C ASP A 11 20.37 13.30 6.72
N LEU A 12 21.44 12.53 6.88
CA LEU A 12 21.42 11.09 6.55
C LEU A 12 20.45 10.33 7.47
N GLU A 13 20.49 10.63 8.77
CA GLU A 13 19.57 10.03 9.75
C GLU A 13 18.11 10.35 9.40
N SER A 14 17.83 11.63 9.08
CA SER A 14 16.50 12.08 8.67
C SER A 14 16.02 11.40 7.38
N GLN A 15 16.91 11.21 6.40
CA GLN A 15 16.57 10.51 5.17
C GLN A 15 16.32 9.02 5.38
N ILE A 16 17.10 8.37 6.25
CA ILE A 16 16.88 6.97 6.64
C ILE A 16 15.55 6.82 7.36
N GLU A 17 15.22 7.69 8.30
CA GLU A 17 13.95 7.68 9.02
C GLU A 17 12.77 7.82 8.05
N ALA A 18 12.82 8.80 7.14
CA ALA A 18 11.79 8.99 6.12
C ALA A 18 11.65 7.77 5.20
N PHE A 19 12.76 7.13 4.84
CA PHE A 19 12.74 5.89 4.06
C PHE A 19 12.06 4.75 4.81
N VAL A 20 12.45 4.51 6.07
CA VAL A 20 11.92 3.44 6.92
C VAL A 20 10.42 3.63 7.15
N GLU A 21 9.98 4.85 7.44
CA GLU A 21 8.57 5.18 7.61
C GLU A 21 7.77 4.86 6.33
N ASN A 22 8.24 5.36 5.19
CA ASN A 22 7.57 5.10 3.92
C ASN A 22 7.53 3.61 3.57
N TYR A 23 8.64 2.89 3.71
CA TYR A 23 8.73 1.48 3.37
C TYR A 23 7.81 0.62 4.22
N ASN A 24 7.78 0.87 5.54
CA ASN A 24 7.05 0.04 6.49
C ASN A 24 5.57 0.39 6.60
N GLN A 25 5.21 1.67 6.51
CA GLN A 25 3.86 2.14 6.83
C GLN A 25 3.02 2.51 5.60
N ARG A 26 3.66 2.87 4.48
CA ARG A 26 2.95 3.50 3.35
C ARG A 26 3.06 2.71 2.05
N ARG A 27 4.20 2.04 1.82
CA ARG A 27 4.46 1.29 0.60
C ARG A 27 3.81 -0.08 0.64
N TYR A 28 3.01 -0.38 -0.38
CA TYR A 28 2.50 -1.72 -0.64
C TYR A 28 3.56 -2.56 -1.36
N HIS A 29 3.65 -3.85 -1.01
CA HIS A 29 4.59 -4.78 -1.64
C HIS A 29 3.85 -5.96 -2.27
N GLU A 30 4.17 -6.26 -3.53
CA GLU A 30 3.51 -7.34 -4.28
C GLU A 30 3.71 -8.71 -3.63
N SER A 31 4.92 -8.98 -3.11
CA SER A 31 5.24 -10.19 -2.35
C SER A 31 4.41 -10.36 -1.07
N LEU A 32 3.83 -9.27 -0.56
CA LEU A 32 2.95 -9.25 0.61
C LEU A 32 1.48 -9.13 0.20
N ASN A 33 1.10 -9.57 -1.00
CA ASN A 33 -0.25 -9.42 -1.54
C ASN A 33 -0.74 -7.95 -1.57
N ASN A 34 0.18 -7.02 -1.84
CA ASN A 34 -0.06 -5.58 -1.79
C ASN A 34 -0.57 -5.11 -0.41
N LEU A 35 0.03 -5.63 0.65
CA LEU A 35 -0.05 -5.11 2.01
C LEU A 35 1.22 -4.32 2.35
N THR A 36 1.14 -3.48 3.38
CA THR A 36 2.31 -2.83 3.95
C THR A 36 3.04 -3.80 4.89
N PRO A 37 4.36 -3.66 5.11
CA PRO A 37 5.07 -4.47 6.08
C PRO A 37 4.48 -4.33 7.49
N ALA A 38 4.05 -3.13 7.89
CA ALA A 38 3.37 -2.90 9.15
C ALA A 38 2.07 -3.73 9.29
N ASP A 39 1.22 -3.79 8.26
CA ASP A 39 -0.01 -4.59 8.31
C ASP A 39 0.25 -6.09 8.48
N VAL A 40 1.34 -6.59 7.88
CA VAL A 40 1.77 -7.98 8.05
C VAL A 40 2.31 -8.20 9.46
N TRP A 41 3.19 -7.32 9.93
CA TRP A 41 3.80 -7.41 11.26
C TRP A 41 2.75 -7.34 12.38
N PHE A 42 1.79 -6.43 12.28
CA PHE A 42 0.70 -6.29 13.25
C PHE A 42 -0.43 -7.33 13.05
N GLY A 43 -0.29 -8.29 12.13
CA GLY A 43 -1.26 -9.37 11.92
C GLY A 43 -2.60 -8.93 11.32
N ARG A 44 -2.70 -7.71 10.77
CA ARG A 44 -3.93 -7.16 10.17
C ARG A 44 -4.18 -7.63 8.74
N GLY A 45 -3.19 -8.29 8.13
CA GLY A 45 -3.19 -8.64 6.71
C GLY A 45 -4.42 -9.43 6.26
N GLN A 46 -4.81 -10.47 7.00
CA GLN A 46 -5.93 -11.32 6.61
C GLN A 46 -7.26 -10.53 6.59
N THR A 47 -7.49 -9.69 7.59
CA THR A 47 -8.70 -8.86 7.67
C THR A 47 -8.80 -7.88 6.50
N ILE A 48 -7.68 -7.25 6.12
CA ILE A 48 -7.64 -6.32 4.98
C ILE A 48 -7.96 -7.07 3.68
N LEU A 49 -7.38 -8.26 3.47
CA LEU A 49 -7.61 -9.05 2.26
C LEU A 49 -9.06 -9.53 2.15
N LEU A 50 -9.67 -9.97 3.25
CA LEU A 50 -11.08 -10.36 3.28
C LEU A 50 -12.01 -9.19 2.92
N GLU A 51 -11.75 -8.01 3.46
CA GLU A 51 -12.57 -6.83 3.17
C GLU A 51 -12.44 -6.39 1.70
N ARG A 52 -11.22 -6.42 1.15
CA ARG A 52 -10.98 -6.16 -0.29
C ARG A 52 -11.74 -7.14 -1.18
N GLU A 53 -11.76 -8.41 -0.81
CA GLU A 53 -12.47 -9.47 -1.52
C GLU A 53 -13.98 -9.20 -1.54
N ARG A 54 -14.55 -8.88 -0.38
CA ARG A 54 -15.97 -8.51 -0.21
C ARG A 54 -16.36 -7.33 -1.09
N ILE A 55 -15.58 -6.25 -1.07
CA ILE A 55 -15.81 -5.05 -1.88
C ILE A 55 -15.74 -5.38 -3.38
N LYS A 56 -14.74 -6.19 -3.80
CA LYS A 56 -14.57 -6.60 -5.19
C LYS A 56 -15.79 -7.37 -5.70
N ARG A 57 -16.28 -8.34 -4.93
CA ARG A 57 -17.51 -9.11 -5.25
C ARG A 57 -18.72 -8.20 -5.42
N ALA A 58 -18.97 -7.34 -4.43
CA ALA A 58 -20.11 -6.42 -4.44
C ALA A 58 -20.06 -5.48 -5.68
N THR A 59 -18.86 -4.97 -6.00
CA THR A 59 -18.65 -4.08 -7.15
C THR A 59 -18.90 -4.81 -8.48
N ILE A 60 -18.48 -6.07 -8.61
CA ILE A 60 -18.74 -6.87 -9.81
C ILE A 60 -20.24 -7.16 -9.96
N GLN A 61 -20.92 -7.54 -8.88
CA GLN A 61 -22.37 -7.80 -8.89
C GLN A 61 -23.16 -6.56 -9.30
N LYS A 62 -22.86 -5.39 -8.70
CA LYS A 62 -23.49 -4.12 -9.06
C LYS A 62 -23.30 -3.80 -10.55
N ARG A 63 -22.10 -3.99 -11.08
CA ARG A 63 -21.82 -3.76 -12.51
C ARG A 63 -22.63 -4.70 -13.41
N ARG A 64 -22.78 -5.97 -13.03
CA ARG A 64 -23.61 -6.93 -13.79
C ARG A 64 -25.08 -6.52 -13.82
N LEU A 65 -25.64 -6.12 -12.69
CA LEU A 65 -27.03 -5.66 -12.60
C LEU A 65 -27.27 -4.43 -13.49
N LEU A 66 -26.40 -3.42 -13.40
CA LEU A 66 -26.50 -2.21 -14.23
C LEU A 66 -26.39 -2.52 -15.73
N HIS A 67 -25.58 -3.51 -16.10
CA HIS A 67 -25.47 -3.94 -17.49
C HIS A 67 -26.75 -4.62 -17.99
N GLN A 68 -27.33 -5.52 -17.20
CA GLN A 68 -28.61 -6.18 -17.52
C GLN A 68 -29.75 -5.16 -17.68
N GLN A 69 -29.82 -4.17 -16.78
CA GLN A 69 -30.82 -3.09 -16.87
C GLN A 69 -30.70 -2.23 -18.12
N ARG A 70 -29.49 -2.08 -18.67
CA ARG A 70 -29.24 -1.31 -19.90
C ARG A 70 -29.48 -2.11 -21.18
N ALA A 71 -29.46 -3.45 -21.08
CA ALA A 71 -29.66 -4.35 -22.20
C ALA A 71 -31.13 -4.79 -22.37
N ALA A 72 -31.98 -4.46 -21.39
CA ALA A 72 -33.44 -4.57 -21.45
C ALA A 72 -34.04 -3.25 -21.97
#